data_AF-A0A429DNK3-F1
#
_entry.id   AF-A0A429DNK3-F1
#
_cell.length_a   1.000
_cell.length_b   1.000
_cell.length_c   1.000
_cell.angle_alpha   90.00
_cell.angle_beta   90.00
_cell.angle_gamma   90.00
#
_symmetry.space_group_name_H-M   'P 1'
#
loop_
_entity.id
_entity.type
_entity.pdbx_description
1 polymer ?
#
loop_
_entity_poly.entity_id
_entity_poly.type
_entity_poly.pdbx_seq_one_letter_code
_entity_poly.pdbx_strand_id
1 'polypeptide(L)'
;MIPGRASTHRVLGEVFTACTAQDRAAAAAGLGPLPDGTGRPHDRHAAAKAAELVAVDSAGGRLTHRAVLMQHVTAAFAELDPTRLRDHLIEIGAASARWALALDERQAGPRLAEGPEPSLFPEPQP
;
A
#
# COMPACT_ATOMS: atom_id res chain seq x y z
N MET A 1 -8.68 -19.90 6.97
CA MET A 1 -8.79 -18.98 5.81
C MET A 1 -8.43 -17.60 6.32
N ILE A 2 -7.32 -16.99 5.89
CA ILE A 2 -6.89 -15.66 6.38
C ILE A 2 -7.81 -14.60 5.73
N PRO A 3 -8.67 -13.89 6.48
CA PRO A 3 -9.67 -12.97 5.90
C PRO A 3 -9.08 -11.87 5.01
N GLY A 4 -7.79 -11.55 5.15
CA GLY A 4 -7.10 -10.51 4.38
C GLY A 4 -6.59 -10.93 2.98
N ARG A 5 -6.50 -12.23 2.66
CA ARG A 5 -5.88 -12.67 1.39
C ARG A 5 -6.75 -12.36 0.16
N ALA A 6 -8.07 -12.47 0.28
CA ALA A 6 -9.02 -12.14 -0.79
C ALA A 6 -9.05 -10.62 -1.06
N SER A 7 -9.08 -9.79 -0.01
CA SER A 7 -9.02 -8.33 -0.14
C SER A 7 -7.70 -7.87 -0.78
N THR A 8 -6.58 -8.50 -0.40
CA THR A 8 -5.27 -8.21 -1.00
C THR A 8 -5.26 -8.52 -2.50
N HIS A 9 -5.79 -9.67 -2.92
CA HIS A 9 -5.89 -9.99 -4.36
C HIS A 9 -6.73 -8.97 -5.14
N ARG A 10 -7.83 -8.46 -4.57
CA ARG A 10 -8.63 -7.41 -5.22
C ARG A 10 -7.80 -6.15 -5.46
N VAL A 11 -7.15 -5.61 -4.43
CA VAL A 11 -6.33 -4.40 -4.54
C VAL A 11 -5.18 -4.60 -5.53
N LEU A 12 -4.54 -5.78 -5.54
CA LEU A 12 -3.51 -6.09 -6.54
C LEU A 12 -4.06 -6.17 -7.97
N GLY A 13 -5.30 -6.66 -8.15
CA GLY A 13 -6.00 -6.63 -9.45
C GLY A 13 -6.29 -5.20 -9.93
N GLU A 14 -6.62 -4.29 -9.02
CA GLU A 14 -6.80 -2.86 -9.33
C GLU A 14 -5.47 -2.21 -9.72
N VAL A 15 -4.37 -2.52 -9.02
CA VAL A 15 -3.02 -2.08 -9.38
C VAL A 15 -2.65 -2.56 -10.79
N PHE A 16 -2.86 -3.84 -11.09
CA PHE A 16 -2.60 -4.40 -12.43
C PHE A 16 -3.41 -3.68 -13.52
N THR A 17 -4.68 -3.38 -13.25
CA THR A 17 -5.54 -2.63 -14.17
C THR A 17 -5.01 -1.21 -14.39
N ALA A 18 -4.54 -0.55 -13.33
CA ALA A 18 -3.94 0.77 -13.42
C ALA A 18 -2.63 0.77 -14.23
N CYS A 19 -1.75 -0.21 -14.02
CA CYS A 19 -0.52 -0.37 -14.82
C CYS A 19 -0.85 -0.51 -16.31
N THR A 20 -1.79 -1.40 -16.65
CA THR A 20 -2.22 -1.58 -18.06
C THR A 20 -2.76 -0.29 -18.68
N ALA A 21 -3.50 0.52 -17.91
CA ALA A 21 -4.00 1.81 -18.38
C ALA A 21 -2.86 2.83 -18.59
N GLN A 22 -1.88 2.87 -17.69
CA GLN A 22 -0.70 3.72 -17.82
C GLN A 22 0.14 3.35 -19.04
N ASP A 23 0.35 2.06 -19.29
CA ASP A 23 1.08 1.58 -20.48
C ASP A 23 0.41 2.03 -21.78
N ARG A 24 -0.92 1.92 -21.87
CA ARG A 24 -1.69 2.41 -23.02
C ARG A 24 -1.56 3.92 -23.19
N ALA A 25 -1.61 4.68 -22.10
CA ALA A 25 -1.45 6.13 -22.13
C ALA A 25 -0.04 6.54 -22.58
N ALA A 26 1.00 5.85 -22.09
CA ALA A 26 2.38 6.06 -22.50
C ALA A 26 2.57 5.76 -23.99
N ALA A 27 2.00 4.66 -24.48
CA ALA A 27 2.03 4.29 -25.90
C ALA A 27 1.32 5.33 -26.79
N ALA A 28 0.13 5.80 -26.38
CA ALA A 28 -0.62 6.83 -27.10
C ALA A 28 0.13 8.18 -27.15
N ALA A 29 0.92 8.48 -26.11
CA ALA A 29 1.78 9.66 -26.05
C ALA A 29 3.13 9.48 -26.76
N GLY A 30 3.43 8.29 -27.32
CA GLY A 30 4.70 8.01 -27.97
C GLY A 30 5.91 8.01 -27.02
N LEU A 31 5.69 7.74 -25.73
CA LEU A 31 6.78 7.68 -24.74
C LEU A 31 7.59 6.38 -24.90
N GLY A 32 8.92 6.52 -24.97
CA GLY A 32 9.86 5.41 -24.92
C GLY A 32 10.31 5.08 -23.49
N PRO A 33 11.31 4.19 -23.33
CA PRO A 33 11.92 3.91 -22.03
C PRO A 33 12.39 5.20 -21.34
N LEU A 34 11.99 5.38 -20.09
CA LEU A 34 12.39 6.53 -19.28
C LEU A 34 13.66 6.19 -18.48
N PRO A 35 14.60 7.13 -18.32
CA PRO A 35 15.69 6.95 -17.36
C PRO A 35 15.14 6.95 -15.93
N ASP A 36 15.78 6.21 -15.02
CA ASP A 36 15.34 6.10 -13.62
C ASP A 36 15.23 7.47 -12.93
N GLY A 37 16.15 8.39 -13.24
CA GLY A 37 16.12 9.77 -12.74
C GLY A 37 16.45 9.92 -11.25
N THR A 38 16.98 8.87 -10.62
CA THR A 38 17.35 8.75 -9.21
C THR A 38 18.78 9.24 -8.90
N GLY A 39 19.12 9.33 -7.61
CA GLY A 39 20.48 9.57 -7.12
C GLY A 39 20.89 11.04 -7.05
N ARG A 40 19.94 11.99 -7.02
CA ARG A 40 20.26 13.42 -6.98
C ARG A 40 20.89 13.79 -5.63
N PRO A 41 21.69 14.87 -5.55
CA PRO A 41 22.41 15.22 -4.31
C PRO A 41 21.51 15.37 -3.07
N HIS A 42 20.27 15.82 -3.23
CA HIS A 42 19.33 16.00 -2.11
C HIS A 42 18.60 14.72 -1.69
N ASP A 43 18.55 13.68 -2.54
CA ASP A 43 17.74 12.49 -2.29
C ASP A 43 18.27 11.69 -1.11
N ARG A 44 19.60 11.59 -0.95
CA ARG A 44 20.22 10.90 0.19
C ARG A 44 19.86 11.53 1.54
N HIS A 45 19.82 12.86 1.59
CA HIS A 45 19.42 13.57 2.82
C HIS A 45 17.95 13.34 3.13
N ALA A 46 17.08 13.40 2.11
CA ALA A 46 15.65 13.12 2.27
C ALA A 46 15.39 11.68 2.75
N ALA A 47 16.09 10.69 2.17
CA ALA A 47 15.99 9.28 2.57
C ALA A 47 16.41 9.05 4.03
N ALA A 48 17.56 9.62 4.43
CA ALA A 48 18.03 9.54 5.81
C ALA A 48 17.02 10.16 6.78
N LYS A 49 16.45 11.32 6.44
CA LYS A 49 15.47 11.99 7.29
C LYS A 49 14.17 11.21 7.40
N ALA A 50 13.69 10.63 6.31
CA ALA A 50 12.48 9.81 6.31
C ALA A 50 12.67 8.55 7.17
N ALA A 51 13.82 7.89 7.08
CA ALA A 51 14.15 6.73 7.91
C ALA A 51 14.18 7.08 9.41
N GLU A 52 14.80 8.20 9.77
CA GLU A 52 14.80 8.71 11.15
C GLU A 52 13.38 8.96 11.66
N LEU A 53 12.54 9.64 10.88
CA LEU A 53 11.16 9.95 11.25
C LEU A 53 10.33 8.68 11.45
N VAL A 54 10.45 7.69 10.56
CA VAL A 54 9.76 6.40 10.72
C VAL A 54 10.22 5.69 11.99
N ALA A 55 11.52 5.67 12.28
CA ALA A 55 12.02 5.06 13.51
C ALA A 55 11.44 5.73 14.76
N VAL A 56 11.43 7.06 14.80
CA VAL A 56 10.88 7.85 15.92
C VAL A 56 9.36 7.64 16.07
N ASP A 57 8.60 7.71 14.98
CA ASP A 57 7.16 7.56 15.03
C ASP A 57 6.73 6.12 15.31
N SER A 58 7.50 5.13 14.85
CA SER A 58 7.31 3.72 15.22
C SER A 58 7.52 3.52 16.71
N ALA A 59 8.63 4.02 17.28
CA ALA A 59 8.90 3.94 18.71
C ALA A 59 7.83 4.67 19.56
N GLY A 60 7.27 5.76 19.03
CA GLY A 60 6.23 6.55 19.68
C GLY A 60 4.79 6.06 19.44
N GLY A 61 4.57 4.98 18.69
CA GLY A 61 3.23 4.49 18.36
C GLY A 61 2.41 5.43 17.46
N ARG A 62 3.07 6.33 16.74
CA ARG A 62 2.46 7.33 15.83
C ARG A 62 2.75 7.04 14.36
N LEU A 63 3.29 5.87 14.03
CA LEU A 63 3.63 5.52 12.65
C LEU A 63 2.39 5.57 11.76
N THR A 64 2.48 6.31 10.65
CA THR A 64 1.39 6.46 9.69
C THR A 64 1.71 5.74 8.38
N HIS A 65 0.67 5.35 7.63
CA HIS A 65 0.84 4.81 6.28
C HIS A 65 1.61 5.78 5.37
N ARG A 66 1.35 7.10 5.50
CA ARG A 66 2.08 8.14 4.77
C ARG A 66 3.59 8.10 5.08
N ALA A 67 3.97 7.95 6.35
CA ALA A 67 5.38 7.91 6.74
C ALA A 67 6.09 6.68 6.14
N VAL A 68 5.46 5.51 6.19
CA VAL A 68 5.99 4.27 5.58
C VAL A 68 6.15 4.43 4.06
N LEU A 69 5.12 4.93 3.37
CA LEU A 69 5.20 5.18 1.92
C LEU A 69 6.34 6.15 1.58
N MET A 70 6.43 7.27 2.30
CA MET A 70 7.46 8.28 2.07
C MET A 70 8.88 7.77 2.30
N GLN A 71 9.09 6.86 3.26
CA GLN A 71 10.39 6.24 3.47
C GLN A 71 10.83 5.45 2.23
N HIS A 72 9.96 4.60 1.68
CA HIS A 72 10.32 3.81 0.49
C HIS A 72 10.47 4.68 -0.76
N VAL A 73 9.62 5.71 -0.93
CA VAL A 73 9.76 6.69 -2.03
C VAL A 73 11.10 7.41 -1.98
N THR A 74 11.48 7.95 -0.82
CA THR A 74 12.74 8.68 -0.68
C THR A 74 13.95 7.75 -0.79
N ALA A 75 13.86 6.51 -0.31
CA ALA A 75 14.88 5.49 -0.50
C ALA A 75 15.06 5.14 -1.99
N ALA A 76 13.97 4.93 -2.73
CA ALA A 76 14.02 4.69 -4.18
C ALA A 76 14.67 5.87 -4.91
N PHE A 77 14.30 7.11 -4.59
CA PHE A 77 14.91 8.29 -5.21
C PHE A 77 16.40 8.42 -4.91
N ALA A 78 16.87 7.97 -3.74
CA ALA A 78 18.29 8.01 -3.39
C ALA A 78 19.12 6.86 -4.00
N GLU A 79 18.46 5.83 -4.54
CA GLU A 79 19.11 4.58 -4.94
C GLU A 79 19.67 4.65 -6.37
N LEU A 80 20.89 4.14 -6.54
CA LEU A 80 21.61 4.07 -7.82
C LEU A 80 21.79 2.62 -8.29
N ASP A 81 21.69 1.65 -7.38
CA ASP A 81 21.74 0.24 -7.72
C ASP A 81 20.37 -0.23 -8.27
N PRO A 82 20.29 -0.75 -9.50
CA PRO A 82 19.02 -1.15 -10.12
C PRO A 82 18.28 -2.26 -9.36
N THR A 83 19.02 -3.16 -8.69
CA THR A 83 18.41 -4.27 -7.95
C THR A 83 17.73 -3.73 -6.69
N ARG A 84 18.43 -2.87 -5.95
CA ARG A 84 17.90 -2.22 -4.75
C ARG A 84 16.79 -1.22 -5.08
N LEU A 85 16.89 -0.52 -6.21
CA LEU A 85 15.82 0.36 -6.70
C LEU A 85 14.55 -0.45 -6.94
N ARG A 86 14.64 -1.60 -7.62
CA ARG A 86 13.52 -2.50 -7.82
C ARG A 86 12.88 -2.93 -6.50
N ASP A 87 13.68 -3.28 -5.51
CA ASP A 87 13.16 -3.69 -4.19
C ASP A 87 12.40 -2.55 -3.50
N HIS A 88 12.93 -1.32 -3.54
CA HIS A 88 12.21 -0.15 -3.02
C HIS A 88 10.91 0.13 -3.78
N LEU A 89 10.88 -0.03 -5.11
CA LEU A 89 9.66 0.13 -5.91
C LEU A 89 8.59 -0.92 -5.56
N ILE A 90 9.00 -2.17 -5.26
CA ILE A 90 8.08 -3.20 -4.76
C ILE A 90 7.52 -2.83 -3.39
N GLU A 91 8.38 -2.34 -2.47
CA GLU A 91 7.93 -1.90 -1.15
C GLU A 91 6.99 -0.68 -1.22
N ILE A 92 7.19 0.24 -2.17
CA ILE A 92 6.23 1.33 -2.46
C ILE A 92 4.85 0.76 -2.84
N GLY A 93 4.82 -0.24 -3.73
CA GLY A 93 3.60 -0.93 -4.12
C GLY A 93 2.91 -1.60 -2.93
N ALA A 94 3.69 -2.31 -2.10
CA ALA A 94 3.19 -2.97 -0.90
C ALA A 94 2.64 -1.97 0.14
N ALA A 95 3.36 -0.89 0.43
CA ALA A 95 2.93 0.17 1.34
C ALA A 95 1.62 0.84 0.86
N SER A 96 1.52 1.10 -0.44
CA SER A 96 0.32 1.66 -1.07
C SER A 96 -0.88 0.71 -0.97
N ALA A 97 -0.70 -0.56 -1.33
CA ALA A 97 -1.76 -1.57 -1.26
C ALA A 97 -2.25 -1.77 0.18
N ARG A 98 -1.34 -1.83 1.17
CA ARG A 98 -1.70 -1.92 2.59
C ARG A 98 -2.48 -0.70 3.08
N TRP A 99 -2.15 0.49 2.57
CA TRP A 99 -2.92 1.69 2.91
C TRP A 99 -4.33 1.67 2.30
N ALA A 100 -4.46 1.24 1.04
CA ALA A 100 -5.75 1.05 0.39
C ALA A 100 -6.63 0.05 1.17
N LEU A 101 -6.08 -1.12 1.51
CA LEU A 101 -6.78 -2.11 2.34
C LEU A 101 -7.26 -1.53 3.67
N ALA A 102 -6.41 -0.78 4.37
CA ALA A 102 -6.79 -0.14 5.62
C ALA A 102 -7.89 0.93 5.43
N LEU A 103 -7.94 1.60 4.27
CA LEU A 103 -9.03 2.51 3.92
C LEU A 103 -10.33 1.74 3.70
N ASP A 104 -10.30 0.66 2.94
CA ASP A 104 -11.46 -0.19 2.66
C ASP A 104 -12.04 -0.79 3.94
N GLU A 105 -11.17 -1.25 4.85
CA GLU A 105 -11.57 -1.75 6.17
C GLU A 105 -12.28 -0.68 7.01
N ARG A 106 -11.79 0.57 6.97
CA ARG A 106 -12.46 1.69 7.66
C ARG A 106 -13.81 2.03 7.05
N GLN A 107 -13.97 1.88 5.74
CA GLN A 107 -15.21 2.17 5.02
C GLN A 107 -16.26 1.08 5.15
N ALA A 108 -15.86 -0.18 5.29
CA ALA A 108 -16.76 -1.30 5.51
C ALA A 108 -17.53 -1.21 6.85
N GLY A 109 -17.08 -0.34 7.76
CA GLY A 109 -17.67 -0.17 9.09
C GLY A 109 -17.48 -1.40 9.99
N PRO A 110 -17.94 -1.35 11.26
CA PRO A 110 -18.09 -2.57 12.03
C PRO A 110 -19.08 -3.47 11.28
N ARG A 111 -18.68 -4.68 10.90
CA ARG A 111 -19.67 -5.72 10.65
C ARG A 111 -20.47 -5.82 11.94
N LEU A 112 -21.72 -5.32 11.92
CA LEU A 112 -22.68 -5.62 12.97
C LEU A 112 -22.58 -7.14 13.14
N ALA A 113 -22.13 -7.58 14.31
CA ALA A 113 -22.10 -9.00 14.62
C ALA A 113 -23.48 -9.52 14.23
N GLU A 114 -23.52 -10.49 13.32
CA GLU A 114 -24.73 -11.22 13.01
C GLU A 114 -25.35 -11.57 14.37
N GLY A 115 -26.45 -10.89 14.70
CA GLY A 115 -27.23 -11.24 15.88
C GLY A 115 -27.59 -12.71 15.75
N PRO A 116 -27.74 -13.45 16.86
CA PRO A 116 -28.11 -14.86 16.77
C PRO A 116 -29.31 -14.98 15.84
N GLU A 117 -29.17 -15.82 14.80
CA GLU A 117 -30.25 -16.13 13.85
C GLU A 117 -31.55 -16.29 14.64
N PRO A 118 -32.64 -15.57 14.27
CA PRO A 118 -33.90 -15.73 14.97
C PRO A 118 -34.29 -17.20 14.90
N SER A 119 -34.43 -17.85 16.06
CA SER A 119 -34.83 -19.25 16.13
C SER A 119 -36.12 -19.44 15.34
N LEU A 120 -36.04 -20.18 14.23
CA LEU A 120 -37.20 -20.61 13.46
C LEU A 120 -38.04 -21.66 14.21
N PHE A 121 -37.55 -22.12 15.37
CA PHE A 121 -38.24 -23.08 16.20
C PHE A 121 -38.84 -22.35 17.42
N PRO A 122 -40.18 -22.30 17.55
CA PRO A 122 -40.81 -21.81 18.76
C PRO A 122 -40.46 -22.73 19.92
N GLU A 123 -40.01 -22.16 21.04
CA GLU A 123 -39.79 -22.92 22.27
C GLU A 123 -41.14 -23.50 22.75
N PRO A 124 -41.18 -24.78 23.17
CA PRO A 124 -42.39 -25.38 23.71
C PRO A 124 -42.81 -24.64 24.99
N GLN A 125 -44.03 -24.12 25.00
CA GLN A 125 -44.61 -23.45 26.16
C GLN A 125 -44.96 -24.50 27.24
N PRO A 126 -44.79 -24.16 28.54
CA PRO A 126 -45.07 -25.07 29.66
C PRO A 126 -46.56 -25.40 29.82
#